data_AF-A0A5C6URY7-F1
#
_entry.id   AF-A0A5C6URY7-F1
#
_cell.length_a   1.000
_cell.length_b   1.000
_cell.length_c   1.000
_cell.angle_alpha   90.00
_cell.angle_beta   90.00
_cell.angle_gamma   90.00
#
_symmetry.space_group_name_H-M   'P 1'
#
loop_
_entity.id
_entity.type
_entity.pdbx_description
1 polymer ?
#
loop_
_entity_poly.entity_id
_entity_poly.type
_entity_poly.pdbx_seq_one_letter_code
_entity_poly.pdbx_strand_id
1 'polypeptide(L)'
;MNATPLTSILINLLKTGLAGGLIAIIAWSVGVFDLDGDVQESHADIFDLRFSARANPVEEFANTLKQLGHPEPRTYAINNNRIYFSVRHTDDSPRQVLNAYQQRFAANGLNDRVYSTIDAEEGEARMITGLTGGIVPHSVDAEHVTMGGIITRSQARNAEELRRDYLESPSPSSLFRGHRWIEAFRSPEHNQTTVIASWSDESFVYSRMLPEKLRVGYGAGADHMIPSCPGCVRINRLEDLTDESSFIFESNIYVTNHSPAQIVDFYDKAMTSRGWEALPQNKAFYELQTNVDFEGRHVDIHAFTREDRLTKLVIYSDEGSTYVHTSMQPNTSLN
;
A
#
# COMPACT_ATOMS: atom_id res chain seq x y z
N MET A 1 -16.69 36.89 -3.93
CA MET A 1 -15.85 35.78 -3.42
C MET A 1 -16.10 34.60 -4.33
N ASN A 2 -15.13 34.24 -5.17
CA ASN A 2 -15.28 33.12 -6.11
C ASN A 2 -15.28 31.82 -5.31
N ALA A 3 -16.43 31.14 -5.24
CA ALA A 3 -16.51 29.80 -4.69
C ALA A 3 -15.74 28.85 -5.61
N THR A 4 -14.55 28.43 -5.21
CA THR A 4 -13.91 27.26 -5.81
C THR A 4 -14.85 26.08 -5.59
N PRO A 5 -15.30 25.37 -6.64
CA PRO A 5 -16.23 24.27 -6.47
C PRO A 5 -15.55 23.16 -5.66
N LEU A 6 -16.15 22.77 -4.53
CA LEU A 6 -15.76 21.63 -3.67
C LEU A 6 -15.36 20.38 -4.48
N THR A 7 -16.02 20.21 -5.63
CA THR A 7 -15.76 19.23 -6.67
C THR A 7 -14.29 19.18 -7.09
N SER A 8 -13.62 20.31 -7.26
CA SER A 8 -12.22 20.38 -7.74
C SER A 8 -11.20 19.88 -6.70
N ILE A 9 -11.42 20.15 -5.41
CA ILE A 9 -10.54 19.71 -4.32
C ILE A 9 -10.69 18.21 -4.07
N LEU A 10 -11.94 17.71 -4.06
CA LEU A 10 -12.23 16.28 -3.88
C LEU A 10 -11.79 15.44 -5.09
N ILE A 11 -11.95 15.96 -6.31
CA ILE A 11 -11.43 15.32 -7.53
C ILE A 11 -9.90 15.26 -7.51
N ASN A 12 -9.22 16.29 -7.03
CA ASN A 12 -7.76 16.26 -6.94
C ASN A 12 -7.26 15.29 -5.87
N LEU A 13 -7.97 15.13 -4.74
CA LEU A 13 -7.70 14.09 -3.73
C LEU A 13 -7.90 12.66 -4.27
N LEU A 14 -8.91 12.46 -5.13
CA LEU A 14 -9.18 11.18 -5.79
C LEU A 14 -8.18 10.88 -6.93
N LYS A 15 -7.68 11.92 -7.61
CA LYS A 15 -6.68 11.83 -8.68
C LYS A 15 -5.24 11.69 -8.19
N THR A 16 -4.93 12.15 -6.96
CA THR A 16 -3.61 11.93 -6.37
C THR A 16 -3.43 10.45 -6.08
N GLY A 17 -2.56 9.81 -6.86
CA GLY A 17 -2.12 8.41 -6.86
C GLY A 17 -1.63 7.82 -5.54
N LEU A 18 -2.42 7.91 -4.47
CA LEU A 18 -2.07 7.44 -3.14
C LEU A 18 -2.27 5.93 -2.99
N ALA A 19 -3.25 5.34 -3.68
CA ALA A 19 -3.38 3.88 -3.75
C ALA A 19 -2.32 3.26 -4.67
N GLY A 20 -2.05 3.88 -5.83
CA GLY A 20 -0.98 3.48 -6.73
C GLY A 20 0.41 3.60 -6.10
N GLY A 21 0.67 4.69 -5.36
CA GLY A 21 1.91 4.85 -4.59
C GLY A 21 2.05 3.83 -3.45
N LEU A 22 0.96 3.51 -2.75
CA LEU A 22 0.95 2.46 -1.72
C LEU A 22 1.25 1.07 -2.32
N ILE A 23 0.65 0.75 -3.47
CA ILE A 23 0.86 -0.50 -4.21
C ILE A 23 2.29 -0.59 -4.73
N ALA A 24 2.82 0.49 -5.34
CA ALA A 24 4.20 0.56 -5.78
C ALA A 24 5.18 0.36 -4.61
N ILE A 25 4.92 0.98 -3.46
CA ILE A 25 5.73 0.83 -2.25
C ILE A 25 5.71 -0.62 -1.75
N ILE A 26 4.57 -1.31 -1.76
CA ILE A 26 4.46 -2.70 -1.27
C ILE A 26 5.04 -3.71 -2.24
N ALA A 27 4.73 -3.54 -3.53
CA ALA A 27 5.34 -4.32 -4.61
C ALA A 27 6.87 -4.23 -4.56
N TRP A 28 7.39 -3.03 -4.34
CA TRP A 28 8.83 -2.78 -4.23
C TRP A 28 9.44 -3.31 -2.93
N SER A 29 8.77 -3.13 -1.78
CA SER A 29 9.33 -3.53 -0.48
C SER A 29 9.26 -5.04 -0.23
N VAL A 30 8.21 -5.73 -0.66
CA VAL A 30 8.01 -7.16 -0.38
C VAL A 30 8.65 -8.04 -1.48
N GLY A 31 9.13 -7.46 -2.59
CA GLY A 31 9.60 -8.26 -3.73
C GLY A 31 8.50 -9.20 -4.24
N VAL A 32 7.25 -8.70 -4.27
CA VAL A 32 6.05 -9.49 -4.64
C VAL A 32 6.13 -10.05 -6.05
N PHE A 33 7.01 -9.48 -6.88
CA PHE A 33 7.35 -10.00 -8.19
C PHE A 33 8.67 -10.76 -8.08
N ASP A 34 8.62 -12.10 -8.13
CA ASP A 34 9.79 -12.86 -8.56
C ASP A 34 10.13 -12.47 -10.01
N LEU A 35 11.33 -12.76 -10.51
CA LEU A 35 11.74 -12.38 -11.88
C LEU A 35 10.80 -12.96 -12.99
N ASP A 36 9.99 -13.95 -12.64
CA ASP A 36 8.98 -14.58 -13.50
C ASP A 36 7.54 -14.07 -13.26
N GLY A 37 7.35 -13.10 -12.36
CA GLY A 37 6.05 -12.46 -12.07
C GLY A 37 5.13 -13.25 -11.13
N ASP A 38 5.61 -14.36 -10.55
CA ASP A 38 4.85 -15.20 -9.61
C ASP A 38 4.91 -14.65 -8.17
N VAL A 39 3.77 -14.70 -7.47
CA VAL A 39 3.64 -14.27 -6.07
C VAL A 39 3.76 -15.49 -5.17
N GLN A 40 4.65 -15.45 -4.17
CA GLN A 40 4.80 -16.54 -3.19
C GLN A 40 3.45 -16.80 -2.49
N GLU A 41 3.00 -18.05 -2.35
CA GLU A 41 1.74 -18.35 -1.67
C GLU A 41 1.91 -18.18 -0.14
N SER A 42 1.12 -17.29 0.47
CA SER A 42 0.92 -17.28 1.94
C SER A 42 -0.48 -16.76 2.26
N HIS A 43 -1.10 -17.34 3.28
CA HIS A 43 -2.55 -17.32 3.52
C HIS A 43 -2.92 -16.49 4.75
N ALA A 44 -3.93 -15.60 4.67
CA ALA A 44 -4.58 -15.04 5.85
C ALA A 44 -6.05 -15.49 5.92
N ASP A 45 -6.47 -15.94 7.10
CA ASP A 45 -7.83 -16.41 7.34
C ASP A 45 -8.84 -15.23 7.35
N ILE A 46 -9.91 -15.34 6.55
CA ILE A 46 -11.06 -14.40 6.50
C ILE A 46 -11.79 -14.28 7.87
N PHE A 47 -11.45 -15.11 8.85
CA PHE A 47 -12.04 -15.10 10.19
C PHE A 47 -11.76 -13.83 11.00
N ASP A 48 -10.71 -13.07 10.69
CA ASP A 48 -10.35 -11.82 11.39
C ASP A 48 -11.36 -10.67 11.21
N LEU A 49 -12.27 -10.76 10.24
CA LEU A 49 -13.25 -9.72 9.95
C LEU A 49 -14.55 -9.81 10.79
N ARG A 50 -14.70 -10.81 11.67
CA ARG A 50 -15.99 -11.24 12.26
C ARG A 50 -16.49 -10.47 13.49
N PHE A 51 -15.96 -9.29 13.82
CA PHE A 51 -16.38 -8.54 15.02
C PHE A 51 -17.36 -7.38 14.74
N SER A 52 -18.46 -7.59 14.00
CA SER A 52 -19.73 -6.84 14.23
C SER A 52 -20.93 -7.45 13.50
N ALA A 53 -22.10 -7.50 14.15
CA ALA A 53 -23.35 -8.09 13.62
C ALA A 53 -24.15 -7.19 12.65
N ARG A 54 -23.49 -6.27 11.94
CA ARG A 54 -24.07 -5.53 10.81
C ARG A 54 -23.31 -5.94 9.56
N ALA A 55 -23.98 -6.04 8.42
CA ALA A 55 -23.33 -6.25 7.12
C ALA A 55 -22.18 -5.25 6.99
N ASN A 56 -20.95 -5.74 7.16
CA ASN A 56 -19.76 -4.92 7.19
C ASN A 56 -19.35 -4.70 5.73
N PRO A 57 -19.36 -3.47 5.20
CA PRO A 57 -18.99 -3.21 3.82
C PRO A 57 -17.59 -3.78 3.46
N VAL A 58 -16.67 -3.87 4.43
CA VAL A 58 -15.34 -4.47 4.24
C VAL A 58 -15.44 -5.98 4.00
N GLU A 59 -16.28 -6.67 4.76
CA GLU A 59 -16.54 -8.09 4.60
C GLU A 59 -17.23 -8.38 3.27
N GLU A 60 -18.21 -7.56 2.88
CA GLU A 60 -18.89 -7.69 1.59
C GLU A 60 -17.93 -7.50 0.42
N PHE A 61 -16.99 -6.54 0.52
CA PHE A 61 -15.94 -6.36 -0.48
C PHE A 61 -15.03 -7.59 -0.59
N ALA A 62 -14.51 -8.09 0.53
CA ALA A 62 -13.67 -9.29 0.56
C ALA A 62 -14.40 -10.53 0.01
N ASN A 63 -15.67 -10.74 0.40
CA ASN A 63 -16.51 -11.82 -0.11
C ASN A 63 -16.76 -11.68 -1.62
N THR A 64 -16.96 -10.45 -2.10
CA THR A 64 -17.13 -10.17 -3.53
C THR A 64 -15.86 -10.50 -4.31
N LEU A 65 -14.69 -10.13 -3.81
CA LEU A 65 -13.40 -10.49 -4.43
C LEU A 65 -13.21 -12.00 -4.48
N LYS A 66 -13.54 -12.73 -3.40
CA LYS A 66 -13.49 -14.20 -3.38
C LYS A 66 -14.40 -14.82 -4.44
N GLN A 67 -15.61 -14.29 -4.64
CA GLN A 67 -16.52 -14.73 -5.70
C GLN A 67 -16.00 -14.40 -7.10
N LEU A 68 -15.19 -13.35 -7.23
CA LEU A 68 -14.46 -12.98 -8.45
C LEU A 68 -13.14 -13.75 -8.58
N GLY A 69 -12.91 -14.80 -7.79
CA GLY A 69 -11.75 -15.68 -7.93
C GLY A 69 -10.43 -15.12 -7.38
N HIS A 70 -10.47 -14.06 -6.58
CA HIS A 70 -9.29 -13.65 -5.82
C HIS A 70 -8.92 -14.72 -4.77
N PRO A 71 -7.62 -15.01 -4.58
CA PRO A 71 -7.18 -15.82 -3.46
C PRO A 71 -7.40 -15.07 -2.13
N GLU A 72 -7.23 -15.79 -1.03
CA GLU A 72 -7.22 -15.19 0.30
C GLU A 72 -6.15 -14.08 0.37
N PRO A 73 -6.48 -12.93 0.99
CA PRO A 73 -5.56 -11.81 0.99
C PRO A 73 -4.36 -12.08 1.90
N ARG A 74 -3.25 -11.44 1.58
CA ARG A 74 -2.18 -11.18 2.53
C ARG A 74 -2.53 -9.96 3.37
N THR A 75 -2.11 -9.96 4.62
CA THR A 75 -2.39 -8.87 5.56
C THR A 75 -1.12 -8.15 5.91
N TYR A 76 -1.15 -6.82 5.87
CA TYR A 76 -0.02 -5.97 6.20
C TYR A 76 -0.43 -4.86 7.17
N ALA A 77 0.47 -4.48 8.07
CA ALA A 77 0.38 -3.23 8.81
C ALA A 77 1.24 -2.16 8.13
N ILE A 78 0.59 -1.11 7.61
CA ILE A 78 1.25 0.06 7.03
C ILE A 78 1.07 1.25 7.93
N ASN A 79 2.15 1.75 8.54
CA ASN A 79 2.09 2.81 9.55
C ASN A 79 1.05 2.51 10.64
N ASN A 80 0.94 1.24 11.04
CA ASN A 80 -0.05 0.70 11.98
C ASN A 80 -1.51 0.76 11.49
N ASN A 81 -1.75 0.84 10.19
CA ASN A 81 -3.05 0.59 9.57
C ASN A 81 -3.05 -0.80 8.95
N ARG A 82 -4.07 -1.62 9.25
CA ARG A 82 -4.21 -2.95 8.64
C ARG A 82 -4.76 -2.81 7.21
N ILE A 83 -4.00 -3.34 6.25
CA ILE A 83 -4.31 -3.35 4.83
C ILE A 83 -4.24 -4.79 4.32
N TYR A 84 -5.19 -5.15 3.47
CA TYR A 84 -5.28 -6.45 2.84
C TYR A 84 -4.92 -6.31 1.36
N PHE A 85 -4.21 -7.30 0.82
CA PHE A 85 -3.82 -7.37 -0.58
C PHE A 85 -4.15 -8.72 -1.17
N SER A 86 -4.72 -8.73 -2.37
CA SER A 86 -4.96 -9.96 -3.12
C SER A 86 -4.66 -9.73 -4.59
N VAL A 87 -3.94 -10.67 -5.20
CA VAL A 87 -3.56 -10.64 -6.61
C VAL A 87 -4.20 -11.84 -7.30
N ARG A 88 -4.80 -11.60 -8.47
CA ARG A 88 -5.38 -12.63 -9.33
C ARG A 88 -4.88 -12.45 -10.75
N HIS A 89 -4.64 -13.54 -11.46
CA HIS A 89 -4.41 -13.54 -12.91
C HIS A 89 -5.64 -14.08 -13.66
N THR A 90 -5.93 -13.54 -14.84
CA THR A 90 -7.05 -13.96 -15.68
C THR A 90 -6.76 -13.74 -17.17
N ASP A 91 -7.37 -14.55 -18.04
CA ASP A 91 -7.29 -14.37 -19.50
C ASP A 91 -8.23 -13.26 -20.00
N ASP A 92 -9.15 -12.78 -19.16
CA ASP A 92 -10.03 -11.65 -19.45
C ASP A 92 -9.23 -10.36 -19.67
N SER A 93 -9.59 -9.57 -20.67
CA SER A 93 -9.03 -8.22 -20.85
C SER A 93 -9.37 -7.29 -19.67
N PRO A 94 -8.60 -6.23 -19.41
CA PRO A 94 -8.90 -5.25 -18.35
C PRO A 94 -10.32 -4.68 -18.42
N ARG A 95 -10.87 -4.50 -19.63
CA ARG A 95 -12.26 -4.07 -19.83
C ARG A 95 -13.29 -5.15 -19.48
N GLN A 96 -13.01 -6.43 -19.76
CA GLN A 96 -13.85 -7.54 -19.30
C GLN A 96 -13.82 -7.63 -17.76
N VAL A 97 -12.64 -7.45 -17.15
CA VAL A 97 -12.48 -7.38 -15.69
C VAL A 97 -13.32 -6.25 -15.11
N LEU A 98 -13.22 -5.02 -15.64
CA LEU A 98 -14.05 -3.88 -15.23
C LEU A 98 -15.55 -4.24 -15.21
N ASN A 99 -16.05 -4.78 -16.32
CA ASN A 99 -17.46 -5.11 -16.45
C ASN A 99 -17.90 -6.18 -15.44
N ALA A 100 -17.14 -7.26 -15.30
CA ALA A 100 -17.43 -8.34 -14.35
C ALA A 100 -17.44 -7.82 -12.91
N TYR A 101 -16.47 -6.99 -12.54
CA TYR A 101 -16.33 -6.45 -11.19
C TYR A 101 -17.47 -5.49 -10.87
N GLN A 102 -17.77 -4.54 -11.76
CA GLN A 102 -18.85 -3.58 -11.57
C GLN A 102 -20.23 -4.23 -11.50
N GLN A 103 -20.48 -5.26 -12.32
CA GLN A 103 -21.69 -6.08 -12.21
C GLN A 103 -21.79 -6.75 -10.84
N ARG A 104 -20.69 -7.31 -10.33
CA ARG A 104 -20.69 -7.97 -9.02
C ARG A 104 -20.86 -6.98 -7.87
N PHE A 105 -20.21 -5.81 -7.94
CA PHE A 105 -20.37 -4.76 -6.93
C PHE A 105 -21.80 -4.22 -6.87
N ALA A 106 -22.45 -4.02 -8.02
CA ALA A 106 -23.86 -3.64 -8.05
C ALA A 106 -24.76 -4.76 -7.49
N ALA A 107 -24.53 -6.02 -7.90
CA ALA A 107 -25.34 -7.16 -7.44
C ALA A 107 -25.23 -7.42 -5.93
N ASN A 108 -24.06 -7.16 -5.35
CA ASN A 108 -23.80 -7.36 -3.93
C ASN A 108 -24.06 -6.09 -3.09
N GLY A 109 -24.59 -5.02 -3.69
CA GLY A 109 -24.96 -3.79 -2.98
C GLY A 109 -23.79 -2.92 -2.53
N LEU A 110 -22.59 -3.16 -3.04
CA LEU A 110 -21.42 -2.29 -2.85
C LEU A 110 -21.53 -1.02 -3.70
N ASN A 111 -22.14 -1.12 -4.88
CA ASN A 111 -22.48 0.01 -5.74
C ASN A 111 -24.00 0.10 -5.93
N ASP A 112 -24.48 1.31 -6.19
CA ASP A 112 -25.88 1.57 -6.55
C ASP A 112 -26.22 1.13 -8.00
N ARG A 113 -25.21 1.09 -8.87
CA ARG A 113 -25.31 0.67 -10.27
C ARG A 113 -23.94 0.23 -10.81
N VAL A 114 -23.94 -0.21 -12.07
CA VAL A 114 -22.72 -0.56 -12.81
C VAL A 114 -22.08 0.71 -13.39
N TYR A 115 -20.82 0.97 -13.06
CA TYR A 115 -20.03 2.06 -13.64
C TYR A 115 -18.97 1.50 -14.60
N SER A 116 -19.32 1.36 -15.89
CA SER A 116 -18.45 0.73 -16.90
C SER A 116 -17.61 1.72 -17.73
N THR A 117 -17.88 3.02 -17.59
CA THR A 117 -17.26 4.11 -18.35
C THR A 117 -16.95 5.29 -17.43
N ILE A 118 -16.17 6.25 -17.94
CA ILE A 118 -15.87 7.52 -17.25
C ILE A 118 -16.55 8.65 -18.02
N ASP A 119 -17.88 8.71 -17.88
CA ASP A 119 -18.69 9.72 -18.57
C ASP A 119 -18.89 10.96 -17.69
N ALA A 120 -18.82 12.14 -18.31
CA ALA A 120 -18.94 13.41 -17.60
C ALA A 120 -20.33 13.60 -16.96
N GLU A 121 -21.38 13.10 -17.61
CA GLU A 121 -22.77 13.16 -17.14
C GLU A 121 -22.98 12.34 -15.85
N GLU A 122 -22.24 11.24 -15.69
CA GLU A 122 -22.29 10.41 -14.48
C GLU A 122 -21.27 10.84 -13.41
N GLY A 123 -20.50 11.91 -13.67
CA GLY A 123 -19.37 12.32 -12.84
C GLY A 123 -19.73 12.56 -11.38
N GLU A 124 -20.85 13.23 -11.12
CA GLU A 124 -21.32 13.51 -9.76
C GLU A 124 -21.73 12.23 -9.02
N ALA A 125 -22.54 11.38 -9.65
CA ALA A 125 -22.97 10.14 -9.02
C ALA A 125 -21.81 9.19 -8.78
N ARG A 126 -20.91 9.05 -9.75
CA ARG A 126 -19.68 8.27 -9.62
C ARG A 126 -18.82 8.79 -8.46
N MET A 127 -18.68 10.10 -8.33
CA MET A 127 -17.97 10.72 -7.22
C MET A 127 -18.64 10.43 -5.88
N ILE A 128 -19.96 10.60 -5.77
CA ILE A 128 -20.69 10.31 -4.54
C ILE A 128 -20.51 8.84 -4.17
N THR A 129 -20.75 7.91 -5.09
CA THR A 129 -20.58 6.47 -4.86
C THR A 129 -19.16 6.12 -4.42
N GLY A 130 -18.13 6.67 -5.06
CA GLY A 130 -16.74 6.46 -4.65
C GLY A 130 -16.41 7.04 -3.26
N LEU A 131 -17.06 8.13 -2.85
CA LEU A 131 -16.87 8.77 -1.55
C LEU A 131 -17.73 8.16 -0.43
N THR A 132 -18.74 7.37 -0.75
CA THR A 132 -19.64 6.69 0.21
C THR A 132 -19.33 5.20 0.36
N GLY A 133 -18.15 4.77 -0.09
CA GLY A 133 -17.64 3.40 0.06
C GLY A 133 -17.86 2.48 -1.14
N GLY A 134 -18.52 2.93 -2.20
CA GLY A 134 -18.60 2.17 -3.45
C GLY A 134 -17.25 2.11 -4.18
N ILE A 135 -17.19 1.34 -5.26
CA ILE A 135 -15.98 1.09 -6.06
C ILE A 135 -16.26 1.54 -7.49
N VAL A 136 -15.66 2.64 -7.92
CA VAL A 136 -15.93 3.26 -9.23
C VAL A 136 -14.67 3.36 -10.07
N PRO A 137 -14.75 3.31 -11.42
CA PRO A 137 -13.58 3.47 -12.28
C PRO A 137 -12.97 4.87 -12.16
N HIS A 138 -11.64 4.94 -12.17
CA HIS A 138 -10.85 6.18 -12.17
C HIS A 138 -10.04 6.35 -13.47
N SER A 139 -9.56 5.24 -14.03
CA SER A 139 -8.95 5.15 -15.36
C SER A 139 -9.51 3.93 -16.09
N VAL A 140 -9.77 4.07 -17.39
CA VAL A 140 -10.22 2.97 -18.25
C VAL A 140 -9.57 3.12 -19.62
N ASP A 141 -8.68 2.22 -19.96
CA ASP A 141 -8.14 2.03 -21.30
C ASP A 141 -8.22 0.56 -21.72
N ALA A 142 -7.52 0.18 -22.80
CA ALA A 142 -7.57 -1.17 -23.34
C ALA A 142 -6.75 -2.18 -22.50
N GLU A 143 -5.62 -1.73 -21.95
CA GLU A 143 -4.62 -2.56 -21.28
C GLU A 143 -4.53 -2.27 -19.78
N HIS A 144 -5.28 -1.30 -19.27
CA HIS A 144 -5.28 -0.86 -17.89
C HIS A 144 -6.63 -0.28 -17.46
N VAL A 145 -7.04 -0.66 -16.26
CA VAL A 145 -8.21 -0.13 -15.58
C VAL A 145 -7.85 0.06 -14.11
N THR A 146 -8.26 1.19 -13.54
CA THR A 146 -8.24 1.41 -12.10
C THR A 146 -9.63 1.72 -11.58
N MET A 147 -9.96 1.17 -10.42
CA MET A 147 -11.20 1.41 -9.71
C MET A 147 -10.92 1.60 -8.23
N GLY A 148 -11.75 2.39 -7.55
CA GLY A 148 -11.58 2.57 -6.13
C GLY A 148 -12.68 3.36 -5.48
N GLY A 149 -12.51 3.51 -4.17
CA GLY A 149 -13.37 4.33 -3.33
C GLY A 149 -12.84 4.39 -1.92
N ILE A 150 -13.49 5.22 -1.12
CA ILE A 150 -13.08 5.53 0.25
C ILE A 150 -14.30 5.47 1.16
N ILE A 151 -14.05 5.16 2.42
CA ILE A 151 -15.07 5.07 3.47
C ILE A 151 -14.92 6.31 4.34
N THR A 152 -15.95 7.14 4.45
CA THR A 152 -15.90 8.28 5.37
C THR A 152 -16.02 7.83 6.82
N ARG A 153 -15.51 8.66 7.73
CA ARG A 153 -15.51 8.39 9.16
C ARG A 153 -16.92 8.08 9.70
N SER A 154 -17.95 8.76 9.20
CA SER A 154 -19.33 8.55 9.63
C SER A 154 -20.08 7.48 8.82
N GLN A 155 -19.44 6.89 7.79
CA GLN A 155 -20.09 6.05 6.77
C GLN A 155 -21.21 6.79 6.03
N ALA A 156 -20.92 7.99 5.53
CA ALA A 156 -21.85 8.75 4.71
C ALA A 156 -22.38 7.89 3.55
N ARG A 157 -23.68 7.97 3.30
CA ARG A 157 -24.38 7.16 2.28
C ARG A 157 -24.83 7.95 1.07
N ASN A 158 -24.78 9.28 1.17
CA ASN A 158 -25.26 10.20 0.15
C ASN A 158 -24.50 11.53 0.23
N ALA A 159 -24.74 12.40 -0.76
CA ALA A 159 -24.07 13.70 -0.87
C ALA A 159 -24.29 14.62 0.35
N GLU A 160 -25.48 14.59 0.94
CA GLU A 160 -25.80 15.47 2.08
C GLU A 160 -25.07 15.04 3.35
N GLU A 161 -25.00 13.74 3.60
CA GLU A 161 -24.20 13.19 4.71
C GLU A 161 -22.70 13.44 4.50
N LEU A 162 -22.21 13.28 3.27
CA LEU A 162 -20.81 13.56 2.93
C LEU A 162 -20.47 15.05 3.13
N ARG A 163 -21.39 15.95 2.74
CA ARG A 163 -21.23 17.40 2.96
C ARG A 163 -21.18 17.72 4.44
N ARG A 164 -22.04 17.12 5.25
CA ARG A 164 -22.03 17.27 6.70
C ARG A 164 -20.72 16.77 7.30
N ASP A 165 -20.28 15.57 6.93
CA ASP A 165 -18.99 15.00 7.38
C ASP A 165 -17.82 15.94 7.07
N TYR A 166 -17.79 16.48 5.85
CA TYR A 166 -16.75 17.41 5.44
C TYR A 166 -16.72 18.68 6.30
N LEU A 167 -17.89 19.26 6.57
CA LEU A 167 -18.01 20.48 7.37
C LEU A 167 -17.71 20.27 8.86
N GLU A 168 -18.02 19.09 9.39
CA GLU A 168 -17.77 18.73 10.80
C GLU A 168 -16.34 18.21 11.02
N SER A 169 -15.62 17.86 9.96
CA SER A 169 -14.28 17.30 10.07
C SER A 169 -13.24 18.39 10.43
N PRO A 170 -12.42 18.19 11.48
CA PRO A 170 -11.38 19.15 11.84
C PRO A 170 -10.24 19.23 10.81
N SER A 171 -10.11 18.24 9.92
CA SER A 171 -9.15 18.24 8.81
C SER A 171 -9.59 17.29 7.69
N PRO A 172 -9.13 17.45 6.44
CA PRO A 172 -9.38 16.46 5.39
C PRO A 172 -8.90 15.05 5.79
N SER A 173 -7.78 14.95 6.51
CA SER A 173 -7.20 13.68 6.97
C SER A 173 -8.04 12.90 7.98
N SER A 174 -9.02 13.54 8.63
CA SER A 174 -9.95 12.89 9.57
C SER A 174 -11.28 12.49 8.94
N LEU A 175 -11.49 12.83 7.66
CA LEU A 175 -12.71 12.53 6.94
C LEU A 175 -12.80 11.05 6.56
N PHE A 176 -11.66 10.39 6.34
CA PHE A 176 -11.60 9.04 5.80
C PHE A 176 -11.12 8.03 6.84
N ARG A 177 -11.72 6.84 6.81
CA ARG A 177 -11.41 5.72 7.70
C ARG A 177 -11.22 4.39 6.98
N GLY A 178 -11.09 4.44 5.66
CA GLY A 178 -10.68 3.28 4.88
C GLY A 178 -10.72 3.51 3.39
N HIS A 179 -10.11 2.59 2.66
CA HIS A 179 -10.02 2.62 1.20
C HIS A 179 -10.30 1.25 0.60
N ARG A 180 -10.65 1.28 -0.69
CA ARG A 180 -10.73 0.12 -1.58
C ARG A 180 -10.12 0.52 -2.91
N TRP A 181 -9.33 -0.36 -3.46
CA TRP A 181 -8.65 -0.14 -4.72
C TRP A 181 -8.55 -1.44 -5.48
N ILE A 182 -8.74 -1.34 -6.79
CA ILE A 182 -8.56 -2.43 -7.74
C ILE A 182 -7.86 -1.87 -8.96
N GLU A 183 -6.82 -2.56 -9.39
CA GLU A 183 -6.07 -2.23 -10.59
C GLU A 183 -5.93 -3.48 -11.44
N ALA A 184 -6.37 -3.40 -12.68
CA ALA A 184 -6.26 -4.47 -13.65
C ALA A 184 -5.38 -3.98 -14.80
N PHE A 185 -4.28 -4.66 -15.07
CA PHE A 185 -3.41 -4.33 -16.19
C PHE A 185 -2.95 -5.58 -16.92
N ARG A 186 -2.65 -5.43 -18.20
CA ARG A 186 -2.04 -6.47 -19.02
C ARG A 186 -0.69 -5.98 -19.52
N SER A 187 0.37 -6.68 -19.14
CA SER A 187 1.71 -6.39 -19.65
C SER A 187 1.81 -6.92 -21.08
N PRO A 188 2.49 -6.21 -22.02
CA PRO A 188 2.74 -6.72 -23.36
C PRO A 188 3.48 -8.06 -23.39
N GLU A 189 4.26 -8.36 -22.34
CA GLU A 189 5.08 -9.57 -22.22
C GLU A 189 4.29 -10.77 -21.68
N HIS A 190 3.16 -10.51 -21.00
CA HIS A 190 2.33 -11.54 -20.39
C HIS A 190 0.93 -11.55 -21.02
N ASN A 191 0.50 -12.69 -21.56
CA ASN A 191 -0.81 -12.82 -22.19
C ASN A 191 -2.01 -12.77 -21.22
N GLN A 192 -1.76 -12.57 -19.93
CA GLN A 192 -2.77 -12.53 -18.88
C GLN A 192 -2.89 -11.14 -18.27
N THR A 193 -4.09 -10.81 -17.81
CA THR A 193 -4.35 -9.62 -17.01
C THR A 193 -4.10 -9.93 -15.55
N THR A 194 -3.26 -9.10 -14.93
CA THR A 194 -3.04 -9.09 -13.48
C THR A 194 -4.04 -8.13 -12.84
N VAL A 195 -4.75 -8.61 -11.83
CA VAL A 195 -5.72 -7.83 -11.05
C VAL A 195 -5.24 -7.77 -9.61
N ILE A 196 -4.87 -6.56 -9.18
CA ILE A 196 -4.44 -6.26 -7.81
C ILE A 196 -5.61 -5.62 -7.09
N ALA A 197 -5.99 -6.17 -5.93
CA ALA A 197 -6.95 -5.56 -5.02
C ALA A 197 -6.27 -5.19 -3.70
N SER A 198 -6.54 -3.98 -3.21
CA SER A 198 -6.10 -3.49 -1.90
C SER A 198 -7.25 -2.85 -1.15
N TRP A 199 -7.40 -3.14 0.13
CA TRP A 199 -8.38 -2.47 0.98
C TRP A 199 -7.93 -2.42 2.43
N SER A 200 -8.49 -1.49 3.19
CA SER A 200 -8.28 -1.43 4.63
C SER A 200 -9.50 -1.94 5.41
N ASP A 201 -9.32 -2.19 6.70
CA ASP A 201 -10.44 -2.27 7.62
C ASP A 201 -11.02 -0.87 7.96
N GLU A 202 -12.05 -0.84 8.80
CA GLU A 202 -12.71 0.40 9.24
C GLU A 202 -11.91 1.18 10.31
N SER A 203 -10.84 0.61 10.83
CA SER A 203 -9.97 1.22 11.84
C SER A 203 -8.83 2.05 11.21
N PHE A 204 -8.75 2.08 9.88
CA PHE A 204 -7.73 2.83 9.15
C PHE A 204 -7.74 4.31 9.52
N VAL A 205 -6.57 4.83 9.85
CA VAL A 205 -6.37 6.24 10.21
C VAL A 205 -5.52 6.91 9.14
N TYR A 206 -6.16 7.67 8.24
CA TYR A 206 -5.48 8.33 7.13
C TYR A 206 -4.36 9.27 7.58
N SER A 207 -4.52 9.93 8.74
CA SER A 207 -3.49 10.80 9.27
C SER A 207 -2.17 10.09 9.63
N ARG A 208 -2.16 8.75 9.75
CA ARG A 208 -0.93 7.95 9.94
C ARG A 208 -0.16 7.74 8.62
N MET A 209 -0.80 8.00 7.48
CA MET A 209 -0.18 7.91 6.16
C MET A 209 0.48 9.22 5.72
N LEU A 210 0.32 10.30 6.50
CA LEU A 210 0.87 11.62 6.17
C LEU A 210 2.28 11.79 6.78
N PRO A 211 3.28 12.23 5.99
CA PRO A 211 4.65 12.42 6.45
C PRO A 211 4.77 13.37 7.66
N GLU A 212 3.96 14.44 7.68
CA GLU A 212 4.05 15.53 8.66
C GLU A 212 3.70 15.11 10.11
N LYS A 213 3.01 13.98 10.29
CA LYS A 213 2.61 13.48 11.62
C LYS A 213 3.54 12.40 12.17
N LEU A 214 4.63 12.09 11.47
CA LEU A 214 5.52 11.00 11.85
C LEU A 214 6.53 11.49 12.88
N ARG A 215 6.20 11.16 14.13
CA ARG A 215 6.89 11.58 15.34
C ARG A 215 8.22 10.85 15.47
N VAL A 216 9.31 11.61 15.58
CA VAL A 216 10.58 11.11 16.12
C VAL A 216 10.36 10.84 17.61
N GLY A 217 10.47 9.60 18.05
CA GLY A 217 10.39 9.26 19.47
C GLY A 217 9.98 7.81 19.77
N TYR A 218 10.44 7.33 20.93
CA TYR A 218 10.02 6.08 21.58
C TYR A 218 8.49 5.97 21.55
N GLY A 219 7.97 5.03 20.74
CA GLY A 219 6.52 4.83 20.56
C GLY A 219 6.06 4.83 19.11
N ALA A 220 6.88 5.32 18.18
CA ALA A 220 6.69 5.06 16.75
C ALA A 220 7.21 3.66 16.37
N GLY A 221 6.95 2.61 17.15
CA GLY A 221 7.40 1.24 16.86
C GLY A 221 8.86 1.17 16.42
N ALA A 222 9.79 1.65 17.26
CA ALA A 222 11.21 1.48 16.99
C ALA A 222 11.47 -0.04 16.99
N ASP A 223 11.92 -0.57 15.86
CA ASP A 223 12.45 -1.92 15.83
C ASP A 223 13.62 -1.98 16.82
N HIS A 224 13.51 -2.82 17.84
CA HIS A 224 14.54 -2.96 18.87
C HIS A 224 15.80 -3.63 18.31
N MET A 225 15.68 -4.33 17.18
CA MET A 225 16.75 -5.07 16.52
C MET A 225 17.49 -4.20 15.50
N ILE A 226 16.77 -3.36 14.75
CA ILE A 226 17.33 -2.42 13.77
C ILE A 226 17.12 -0.98 14.25
N PRO A 227 18.19 -0.25 14.63
CA PRO A 227 18.04 1.11 15.12
C PRO A 227 17.55 2.07 14.05
N SER A 228 16.69 3.02 14.44
CA SER A 228 16.49 4.24 13.67
C SER A 228 17.79 5.05 13.65
N CYS A 229 18.15 5.59 12.48
CA CYS A 229 19.31 6.46 12.36
C CYS A 229 19.14 7.79 13.12
N PRO A 230 20.26 8.44 13.55
CA PRO A 230 20.19 9.69 14.31
C PRO A 230 19.49 10.78 13.50
N GLY A 231 18.59 11.51 14.15
CA GLY A 231 17.84 12.60 13.52
C GLY A 231 16.86 12.17 12.42
N CYS A 232 16.72 10.87 12.17
CA CYS A 232 15.85 10.35 11.13
C CYS A 232 14.37 10.41 11.51
N VAL A 233 13.55 10.79 10.54
CA VAL A 233 12.09 10.73 10.61
C VAL A 233 11.64 9.51 9.82
N ARG A 234 10.88 8.60 10.43
CA ARG A 234 10.33 7.46 9.69
C ARG A 234 9.14 7.93 8.87
N ILE A 235 9.19 7.75 7.55
CA ILE A 235 8.10 8.13 6.63
C ILE A 235 7.18 6.95 6.28
N ASN A 236 7.65 5.72 6.42
CA ASN A 236 6.85 4.52 6.18
C ASN A 236 7.31 3.35 7.07
N ARG A 237 6.38 2.51 7.50
CA ARG A 237 6.63 1.16 8.02
C ARG A 237 5.63 0.22 7.36
N LEU A 238 6.11 -0.92 6.88
CA LEU A 238 5.32 -2.03 6.40
C LEU A 238 5.71 -3.27 7.20
N GLU A 239 4.74 -3.99 7.74
CA GLU A 239 4.92 -5.23 8.47
C GLU A 239 3.96 -6.27 7.89
N ASP A 240 4.43 -7.46 7.55
CA ASP A 240 3.59 -8.57 7.12
C ASP A 240 2.96 -9.23 8.35
N LEU A 241 1.63 -9.28 8.36
CA LEU A 241 0.79 -9.83 9.42
C LEU A 241 0.03 -11.08 8.94
N THR A 242 0.42 -11.67 7.80
CA THR A 242 -0.31 -12.80 7.18
C THR A 242 -0.32 -14.02 8.09
N ASP A 243 0.78 -14.29 8.78
CA ASP A 243 0.85 -15.30 9.84
C ASP A 243 1.31 -14.64 11.14
N GLU A 244 0.37 -14.35 12.06
CA GLU A 244 0.70 -13.74 13.34
C GLU A 244 1.60 -14.62 14.23
N SER A 245 1.75 -15.91 13.90
CA SER A 245 2.62 -16.84 14.62
C SER A 245 4.07 -16.84 14.13
N SER A 246 4.36 -16.25 12.95
CA SER A 246 5.70 -16.22 12.38
C SER A 246 6.06 -14.87 11.76
N PHE A 247 7.28 -14.39 12.03
CA PHE A 247 7.79 -13.18 11.39
C PHE A 247 8.12 -13.50 9.92
N ILE A 248 7.43 -12.85 8.99
CA ILE A 248 7.68 -13.02 7.54
C ILE A 248 8.51 -11.85 7.01
N PHE A 249 8.08 -10.61 7.27
CA PHE A 249 8.72 -9.44 6.67
C PHE A 249 8.39 -8.15 7.43
N GLU A 250 9.38 -7.27 7.56
CA GLU A 250 9.17 -5.87 7.97
C GLU A 250 10.08 -4.94 7.15
N SER A 251 9.57 -3.79 6.74
CA SER A 251 10.39 -2.71 6.20
C SER A 251 10.07 -1.36 6.81
N ASN A 252 11.07 -0.51 6.89
CA ASN A 252 10.94 0.87 7.35
C ASN A 252 11.64 1.80 6.36
N ILE A 253 11.05 2.97 6.12
CA ILE A 253 11.66 4.04 5.32
C ILE A 253 11.86 5.25 6.21
N TYR A 254 13.09 5.75 6.27
CA TYR A 254 13.47 6.93 7.02
C TYR A 254 14.04 8.02 6.10
N VAL A 255 13.88 9.27 6.52
CA VAL A 255 14.48 10.44 5.88
C VAL A 255 15.28 11.26 6.89
N THR A 256 16.40 11.85 6.46
CA THR A 256 17.29 12.66 7.29
C THR A 256 18.11 13.65 6.46
N ASN A 257 18.64 14.68 7.14
CA ASN A 257 19.55 15.66 6.54
C ASN A 257 21.04 15.30 6.69
N HIS A 258 21.36 14.17 7.33
CA HIS A 258 22.72 13.65 7.40
C HIS A 258 23.15 13.10 6.03
N SER A 259 24.46 13.09 5.74
CA SER A 259 24.94 12.54 4.48
C SER A 259 24.86 11.00 4.45
N PRO A 260 24.76 10.37 3.26
CA PRO A 260 24.75 8.91 3.14
C PRO A 260 25.92 8.24 3.88
N ALA A 261 27.13 8.78 3.75
CA ALA A 261 28.32 8.27 4.42
C ALA A 261 28.23 8.30 5.96
N GLN A 262 27.61 9.34 6.55
CA GLN A 262 27.37 9.40 8.00
C GLN A 262 26.39 8.33 8.46
N ILE A 263 25.38 8.04 7.63
CA ILE A 263 24.36 7.04 7.92
C ILE A 263 24.91 5.63 7.79
N VAL A 264 25.72 5.36 6.77
CA VAL A 264 26.46 4.10 6.61
C VAL A 264 27.34 3.83 7.83
N ASP A 265 28.20 4.78 8.23
CA ASP A 265 29.09 4.62 9.40
C ASP A 265 28.31 4.39 10.70
N PHE A 266 27.16 5.06 10.85
CA PHE A 266 26.26 4.81 11.97
C PHE A 266 25.76 3.36 11.96
N TYR A 267 25.19 2.87 10.85
CA TYR A 267 24.61 1.54 10.80
C TYR A 267 25.65 0.44 10.97
N ASP A 268 26.82 0.56 10.33
CA ASP A 268 27.89 -0.43 10.49
C ASP A 268 28.28 -0.61 11.97
N LYS A 269 28.44 0.50 12.72
CA LYS A 269 28.75 0.47 14.16
C LYS A 269 27.56 -0.02 14.98
N ALA A 270 26.37 0.49 14.70
CA ALA A 270 25.17 0.27 15.50
C ALA A 270 24.59 -1.14 15.33
N MET A 271 24.73 -1.73 14.15
CA MET A 271 24.34 -3.11 13.85
C MET A 271 25.36 -4.09 14.43
N THR A 272 26.65 -3.89 14.18
CA THR A 272 27.72 -4.75 14.72
C THR A 272 27.71 -4.80 16.25
N SER A 273 27.53 -3.65 16.92
CA SER A 273 27.41 -3.60 18.39
C SER A 273 26.17 -4.30 18.95
N ARG A 274 25.15 -4.55 18.11
CA ARG A 274 23.96 -5.33 18.43
C ARG A 274 24.05 -6.79 17.99
N GLY A 275 25.24 -7.27 17.66
CA GLY A 275 25.48 -8.68 17.30
C GLY A 275 25.03 -9.06 15.89
N TRP A 276 24.86 -8.08 15.00
CA TRP A 276 24.69 -8.35 13.59
C TRP A 276 26.05 -8.51 12.90
N GLU A 277 26.13 -9.43 11.94
CA GLU A 277 27.31 -9.64 11.11
C GLU A 277 27.08 -9.02 9.73
N ALA A 278 27.97 -8.11 9.33
CA ALA A 278 27.93 -7.53 8.00
C ALA A 278 28.30 -8.60 6.96
N LEU A 279 27.44 -8.76 5.96
CA LEU A 279 27.72 -9.65 4.84
C LEU A 279 28.67 -8.93 3.86
N PRO A 280 29.76 -9.58 3.40
CA PRO A 280 30.68 -8.96 2.46
C PRO A 280 29.93 -8.58 1.17
N GLN A 281 30.15 -7.34 0.72
CA GLN A 281 29.42 -6.64 -0.34
C GLN A 281 28.90 -7.55 -1.47
N ASN A 282 27.59 -7.46 -1.69
CA ASN A 282 26.84 -8.15 -2.74
C ASN A 282 27.26 -7.65 -4.14
N LYS A 283 28.40 -8.11 -4.67
CA LYS A 283 28.79 -7.85 -6.07
C LYS A 283 27.65 -8.16 -7.04
N ALA A 284 26.90 -9.24 -6.79
CA ALA A 284 25.72 -9.61 -7.58
C ALA A 284 24.58 -8.56 -7.54
N PHE A 285 24.41 -7.82 -6.44
CA PHE A 285 23.41 -6.73 -6.38
C PHE A 285 23.90 -5.46 -7.08
N TYR A 286 25.19 -5.14 -6.99
CA TYR A 286 25.79 -4.06 -7.79
C TYR A 286 25.68 -4.36 -9.29
N GLU A 287 25.81 -5.63 -9.70
CA GLU A 287 25.58 -6.06 -11.09
C GLU A 287 24.09 -5.96 -11.48
N LEU A 288 23.14 -6.32 -10.61
CA LEU A 288 21.70 -6.08 -10.83
C LEU A 288 21.36 -4.57 -10.92
N GLN A 289 22.01 -3.72 -10.13
CA GLN A 289 21.87 -2.25 -10.22
C GLN A 289 22.29 -1.66 -11.56
N THR A 290 23.17 -2.32 -12.32
CA THR A 290 23.50 -1.84 -13.67
C THR A 290 22.41 -2.11 -14.71
N ASN A 291 21.45 -3.00 -14.43
CA ASN A 291 20.36 -3.36 -15.33
C ASN A 291 18.99 -2.77 -14.94
N VAL A 292 18.88 -2.18 -13.75
CA VAL A 292 17.66 -1.53 -13.25
C VAL A 292 18.02 -0.08 -12.94
N ASP A 293 17.43 0.86 -13.68
CA ASP A 293 17.70 2.30 -13.52
C ASP A 293 17.04 2.78 -12.22
N PHE A 294 17.78 2.70 -11.11
CA PHE A 294 17.37 3.29 -9.84
C PHE A 294 17.45 4.81 -9.98
N GLU A 295 16.33 5.52 -9.76
CA GLU A 295 16.29 6.98 -9.69
C GLU A 295 17.18 7.46 -8.51
N GLY A 296 18.47 7.66 -8.78
CA GLY A 296 19.47 8.06 -7.79
C GLY A 296 20.82 7.42 -8.08
N ARG A 297 21.76 8.17 -8.67
CA ARG A 297 23.02 7.60 -9.22
C ARG A 297 24.04 7.10 -8.20
N HIS A 298 23.74 7.10 -6.90
CA HIS A 298 24.64 6.62 -5.84
C HIS A 298 23.80 6.01 -4.71
N VAL A 299 23.68 4.69 -4.71
CA VAL A 299 22.96 3.91 -3.70
C VAL A 299 23.96 3.02 -2.97
N ASP A 300 24.01 3.12 -1.64
CA ASP A 300 24.78 2.24 -0.77
C ASP A 300 23.87 1.12 -0.26
N ILE A 301 24.16 -0.13 -0.63
CA ILE A 301 23.44 -1.31 -0.15
C ILE A 301 24.30 -2.04 0.87
N HIS A 302 23.77 -2.18 2.09
CA HIS A 302 24.40 -2.94 3.17
C HIS A 302 23.48 -4.09 3.56
N ALA A 303 24.05 -5.27 3.80
CA ALA A 303 23.30 -6.42 4.27
C ALA A 303 23.93 -6.94 5.56
N PHE A 304 23.09 -7.28 6.53
CA PHE A 304 23.50 -7.82 7.81
C PHE A 304 22.71 -9.08 8.11
N THR A 305 23.35 -10.06 8.72
CA THR A 305 22.70 -11.27 9.21
C THR A 305 22.84 -11.38 10.72
N ARG A 306 21.86 -12.00 11.37
CA ARG A 306 21.91 -12.34 12.78
C ARG A 306 21.00 -13.53 13.02
N GLU A 307 21.57 -14.66 13.44
CA GLU A 307 20.84 -15.90 13.73
C GLU A 307 19.83 -16.24 12.61
N ASP A 308 18.55 -16.06 12.90
CA ASP A 308 17.39 -16.37 12.06
C ASP A 308 16.85 -15.17 11.25
N ARG A 309 17.62 -14.08 11.13
CA ARG A 309 17.24 -12.87 10.41
C ARG A 309 18.31 -12.39 9.43
N LEU A 310 17.82 -11.87 8.32
CA LEU A 310 18.58 -11.11 7.33
C LEU A 310 17.94 -9.72 7.25
N THR A 311 18.76 -8.68 7.29
CA THR A 311 18.31 -7.31 7.02
C THR A 311 19.15 -6.68 5.93
N LYS A 312 18.50 -5.87 5.10
CA LYS A 312 19.13 -5.08 4.05
C LYS A 312 18.80 -3.61 4.31
N LEU A 313 19.81 -2.77 4.10
CA LEU A 313 19.72 -1.32 4.15
C LEU A 313 20.03 -0.80 2.74
N VAL A 314 19.18 0.07 2.23
CA VAL A 314 19.40 0.81 1.00
C VAL A 314 19.44 2.29 1.38
N ILE A 315 20.59 2.93 1.21
CA ILE A 315 20.84 4.31 1.61
C ILE A 315 21.16 5.12 0.37
N TYR A 316 20.44 6.20 0.15
CA TYR A 316 20.66 7.06 -1.03
C TYR A 316 20.30 8.51 -0.73
N SER A 317 20.78 9.41 -1.57
CA SER A 317 20.45 10.83 -1.51
C SER A 317 19.50 11.19 -2.64
N ASP A 318 18.46 11.96 -2.30
CA ASP A 318 17.55 12.57 -3.26
C ASP A 318 17.09 13.95 -2.78
N GLU A 319 17.00 14.91 -3.69
CA GLU A 319 16.63 16.31 -3.44
C GLU A 319 17.26 16.97 -2.19
N GLY A 320 18.52 16.62 -1.87
CA GLY A 320 19.26 17.16 -0.72
C GLY A 320 18.92 16.51 0.63
N SER A 321 18.06 15.48 0.64
CA SER A 321 17.79 14.60 1.78
C SER A 321 18.44 13.24 1.56
N THR A 322 18.65 12.50 2.65
CA THR A 322 19.09 11.11 2.63
C THR A 322 17.95 10.20 3.06
N TYR A 323 17.71 9.16 2.28
CA TYR A 323 16.71 8.13 2.53
C TYR A 323 17.38 6.85 2.99
N VAL A 324 16.74 6.15 3.92
CA VAL A 324 17.19 4.86 4.46
C VAL A 324 16.03 3.90 4.40
N HIS A 325 16.13 2.89 3.56
CA HIS A 325 15.14 1.84 3.44
C HIS A 325 15.73 0.61 4.12
N THR A 326 15.07 0.14 5.16
CA THR A 326 15.43 -1.09 5.86
C THR A 326 14.41 -2.15 5.52
N SER A 327 14.86 -3.37 5.24
CA SER A 327 13.99 -4.52 5.01
C SER A 327 14.55 -5.73 5.76
N MET A 328 13.74 -6.36 6.59
CA MET A 328 14.09 -7.51 7.41
C MET A 328 13.20 -8.69 7.03
N GLN A 329 13.83 -9.87 6.91
CA GLN A 329 13.19 -11.13 6.59
C GLN A 329 13.86 -12.27 7.38
N PRO A 330 13.22 -13.45 7.49
CA PRO A 330 13.86 -14.66 7.97
C PRO A 330 15.14 -14.98 7.20
N ASN A 331 16.15 -15.46 7.92
CA ASN A 331 17.35 -16.02 7.32
C ASN A 331 17.08 -17.47 6.92
N THR A 332 16.65 -17.70 5.68
CA THR A 332 16.35 -19.04 5.16
C THR A 332 17.61 -19.84 4.76
N SER A 333 18.80 -19.23 4.83
CA SER A 333 20.06 -19.90 4.45
C SER A 333 20.62 -20.86 5.51
N LEU A 334 19.88 -21.08 6.61
CA LEU A 334 20.24 -21.99 7.71
C LEU A 334 19.34 -23.24 7.81
N ASN A 335 18.44 -23.48 6.84
CA ASN A 335 17.62 -24.69 6.77
C ASN A 335 17.98 -25.58 5.58
#